data_AF-A0A4Q6GKT0-F1
#
_entry.id   AF-A0A4Q6GKT0-F1
#
_cell.length_a   1.000
_cell.length_b   1.000
_cell.length_c   1.000
_cell.angle_alpha   90.00
_cell.angle_beta   90.00
_cell.angle_gamma   90.00
#
_symmetry.space_group_name_H-M   'P 1'
#
loop_
_entity.id
_entity.type
_entity.pdbx_description
1 polymer ?
#
loop_
_entity_poly.entity_id
_entity_poly.type
_entity_poly.pdbx_seq_one_letter_code
_entity_poly.pdbx_strand_id
1 'polypeptide(L)'
;AQALEQMRAGYRERIERGVAPTEAWKQVTASDAAAVDRNGRGVVAAAMADGVLRMGERGDEVRSLQRALNQAGHTDDRGRRLAEDGVFGSSTRESVESLQRAMELKVDGVAGSRTLESLRAAVPSAASPEPGGAGGRSFEDTMRIMLPPQGTVAPHVTGHFAEDRGSRTHGGVDFNYVGGQNGVNLRHPTIHSPVSGEVTFVGGSYGTIKIRDAQGNSHELLHTHAQSVRVGQQVGAGDPIGTMGGRGPGGADDYAQHVHYQLKDGNGRLMNPQEHWNRPPTQSPSRPTGSLDEGARAPVTASPSNGEGPEGTRQMQEALNQYGYRDAAGRTLQADGQFGGRTGEAVRAYQQAHGLRADGIVGPQTLEALARSQQTPLLSDARHPDHGMFQQAVKGLEQFDKSAFGSRQELENAAAATVFEAKASGLTRIDSVVPSTNGTGLFAVQGRMDDPSHSRVHLDKAQAAQQPIEKSTVQVQQDTMEASRLHQEREQQQRRVMVA
;
A
#
# COMPACT_ATOMS: atom_id res chain seq x y z
N ALA A 1 36.25 -3.61 9.39
CA ALA A 1 37.11 -4.79 9.62
C ALA A 1 36.96 -5.32 11.05
N GLN A 2 37.29 -4.53 12.09
CA GLN A 2 37.16 -4.96 13.50
C GLN A 2 35.74 -5.38 13.91
N ALA A 3 34.69 -4.66 13.47
CA ALA A 3 33.30 -5.06 13.73
C ALA A 3 32.95 -6.43 13.11
N LEU A 4 33.51 -6.74 11.94
CA LEU A 4 33.31 -8.02 11.28
C LEU A 4 34.05 -9.16 12.01
N GLU A 5 35.23 -8.88 12.57
CA GLU A 5 35.96 -9.82 13.42
C GLU A 5 35.23 -10.11 14.74
N GLN A 6 34.66 -9.07 15.38
CA GLN A 6 33.89 -9.24 16.62
C GLN A 6 32.60 -10.03 16.38
N MET A 7 31.89 -9.79 15.28
CA MET A 7 30.73 -10.60 14.90
C MET A 7 31.11 -12.07 14.65
N ARG A 8 32.24 -12.32 13.97
CA ARG A 8 32.72 -13.69 13.72
C ARG A 8 33.13 -14.42 15.01
N ALA A 9 33.75 -13.72 15.95
CA ALA A 9 34.10 -14.27 17.26
C ALA A 9 32.84 -14.59 18.08
N GLY A 10 31.89 -13.65 18.16
CA GLY A 10 30.63 -13.84 18.87
C GLY A 10 29.70 -14.89 18.26
N TYR A 11 29.82 -15.13 16.95
CA TYR A 11 29.15 -16.24 16.28
C TYR A 11 29.78 -17.59 16.68
N ARG A 12 31.11 -17.73 16.60
CA ARG A 12 31.82 -18.97 16.94
C ARG A 12 31.58 -19.42 18.39
N GLU A 13 31.66 -18.50 19.34
CA GLU A 13 31.44 -18.80 20.77
C GLU A 13 30.04 -19.41 21.03
N ARG A 14 29.03 -19.00 20.27
CA ARG A 14 27.65 -19.50 20.41
C ARG A 14 27.47 -20.87 19.77
N ILE A 15 28.14 -21.12 18.65
CA ILE A 15 28.20 -22.46 18.06
C ILE A 15 28.88 -23.44 19.02
N GLU A 16 29.98 -23.04 19.67
CA GLU A 16 30.70 -23.86 20.65
C GLU A 16 29.85 -24.16 21.91
N ARG A 17 28.89 -23.28 22.25
CA ARG A 17 27.90 -23.50 23.31
C ARG A 17 26.65 -24.26 22.86
N GLY A 18 26.64 -24.80 21.63
CA GLY A 18 25.57 -25.63 21.10
C GLY A 18 24.35 -24.87 20.55
N VAL A 19 24.46 -23.56 20.33
CA VAL A 19 23.40 -22.77 19.68
C VAL A 19 23.37 -23.10 18.20
N ALA A 20 22.17 -23.35 17.66
CA ALA A 20 21.99 -23.65 16.24
C ALA A 20 22.49 -22.50 15.35
N PRO A 21 23.15 -22.79 14.21
CA PRO A 21 23.79 -21.78 13.36
C PRO A 21 22.92 -20.60 12.92
N THR A 22 21.65 -20.84 12.65
CA THR A 22 20.68 -19.81 12.25
C THR A 22 20.26 -18.91 13.41
N GLU A 23 20.16 -19.44 14.63
CA GLU A 23 19.84 -18.65 15.83
C GLU A 23 21.06 -17.90 16.37
N ALA A 24 22.25 -18.49 16.29
CA ALA A 24 23.49 -17.79 16.57
C ALA A 24 23.68 -16.59 15.63
N TRP A 25 23.30 -16.73 14.35
CA TRP A 25 23.35 -15.63 13.39
C TRP A 25 22.35 -14.53 13.74
N LYS A 26 21.07 -14.89 13.95
CA LYS A 26 20.03 -13.91 14.36
C LYS A 26 20.43 -13.14 15.62
N GLN A 27 21.00 -13.82 16.62
CA GLN A 27 21.40 -13.18 17.87
C GLN A 27 22.60 -12.24 17.73
N VAL A 28 23.56 -12.56 16.86
CA VAL A 28 24.73 -11.69 16.60
C VAL A 28 24.32 -10.48 15.73
N THR A 29 23.34 -10.64 14.84
CA THR A 29 22.82 -9.54 14.01
C THR A 29 21.73 -8.71 14.68
N ALA A 30 21.04 -9.24 15.69
CA ALA A 30 20.02 -8.52 16.47
C ALA A 30 20.61 -7.60 17.55
N SER A 31 21.91 -7.72 17.85
CA SER A 31 22.56 -6.96 18.92
C SER A 31 22.93 -5.50 18.59
N ASP A 32 22.65 -4.97 17.40
CA ASP A 32 22.88 -3.53 17.10
C ASP A 32 21.74 -2.60 17.53
N ALA A 33 20.74 -3.10 18.27
CA ALA A 33 19.67 -2.28 18.88
C ALA A 33 19.63 -2.31 20.43
N ALA A 34 20.61 -2.94 21.09
CA ALA A 34 20.66 -3.01 22.55
C ALA A 34 22.09 -2.80 23.07
N ALA A 35 22.46 -1.53 23.26
CA ALA A 35 23.61 -1.20 24.08
C ALA A 35 23.29 -1.53 25.54
N VAL A 36 23.88 -2.63 26.01
CA VAL A 36 23.91 -3.05 27.42
C VAL A 36 24.59 -1.96 28.26
N ASP A 37 23.90 -1.45 29.28
CA ASP A 37 24.55 -0.84 30.45
C ASP A 37 24.52 -1.84 31.62
N ARG A 38 25.63 -1.88 32.35
CA ARG A 38 26.10 -2.96 33.23
C ARG A 38 25.42 -3.02 34.61
N ASN A 39 24.25 -2.41 34.82
CA ASN A 39 23.72 -2.26 36.19
C ASN A 39 22.26 -2.66 36.44
N GLY A 40 21.64 -3.45 35.55
CA GLY A 40 20.54 -4.34 35.93
C GLY A 40 19.34 -3.70 36.66
N ARG A 41 18.85 -2.53 36.22
CA ARG A 41 17.57 -1.97 36.69
C ARG A 41 16.82 -1.22 35.60
N GLY A 42 15.59 -1.65 35.33
CA GLY A 42 14.51 -0.84 34.74
C GLY A 42 14.35 -0.93 33.23
N VAL A 43 13.16 -1.36 32.80
CA VAL A 43 12.64 -1.17 31.44
C VAL A 43 12.58 0.33 31.19
N VAL A 44 13.33 0.86 30.22
CA VAL A 44 13.19 2.27 29.81
C VAL A 44 11.87 2.41 29.04
N ALA A 45 11.00 3.29 29.53
CA ALA A 45 9.78 3.66 28.82
C ALA A 45 10.13 4.25 27.45
N ALA A 46 9.24 4.06 26.46
CA ALA A 46 9.37 4.71 25.16
C ALA A 46 9.42 6.24 25.35
N ALA A 47 10.20 6.95 24.53
CA ALA A 47 10.25 8.41 24.58
C ALA A 47 8.82 8.98 24.43
N MET A 48 8.50 10.05 25.20
CA MET A 48 7.15 10.65 25.28
C MET A 48 6.03 9.78 25.87
N ALA A 49 6.30 8.57 26.41
CA ALA A 49 5.24 7.69 26.92
C ALA A 49 4.36 8.31 28.02
N ASP A 50 4.88 9.29 28.76
CA ASP A 50 4.18 10.05 29.81
C ASP A 50 3.98 11.54 29.46
N GLY A 51 4.16 11.89 28.18
CA GLY A 51 3.95 13.24 27.65
C GLY A 51 5.08 14.24 27.94
N VAL A 52 6.25 13.77 28.39
CA VAL A 52 7.46 14.59 28.50
C VAL A 52 8.65 13.91 27.84
N LEU A 53 9.66 14.69 27.45
CA LEU A 53 10.98 14.17 27.10
C LEU A 53 12.01 14.51 28.17
N ARG A 54 12.81 13.54 28.61
CA ARG A 54 13.83 13.74 29.66
C ARG A 54 15.09 12.90 29.48
N MET A 55 16.12 13.25 30.25
CA MET A 55 17.43 12.59 30.23
C MET A 55 17.32 11.06 30.39
N GLY A 56 17.97 10.34 29.48
CA GLY A 56 17.95 8.87 29.41
C GLY A 56 17.02 8.30 28.34
N GLU A 57 16.02 9.08 27.88
CA GLU A 57 15.12 8.66 26.80
C GLU A 57 15.82 8.66 25.44
N ARG A 58 15.34 7.82 24.52
CA ARG A 58 15.90 7.65 23.18
C ARG A 58 14.77 7.40 22.19
N GLY A 59 14.88 7.91 20.97
CA GLY A 59 13.86 7.75 19.95
C GLY A 59 13.81 8.91 18.95
N ASP A 60 12.90 8.81 17.99
CA ASP A 60 12.72 9.83 16.96
C ASP A 60 12.06 11.11 17.53
N GLU A 61 11.37 11.00 18.66
CA GLU A 61 10.85 12.12 19.44
C GLU A 61 12.00 12.97 20.02
N VAL A 62 13.01 12.31 20.55
CA VAL A 62 14.24 12.98 21.03
C VAL A 62 15.00 13.61 19.86
N ARG A 63 15.07 12.92 18.72
CA ARG A 63 15.71 13.45 17.50
C ARG A 63 15.00 14.70 17.00
N SER A 64 13.67 14.71 17.04
CA SER A 64 12.83 15.84 16.65
C SER A 64 13.00 17.03 17.60
N LEU A 65 13.06 16.75 18.91
CA LEU A 65 13.41 17.76 19.92
C LEU A 65 14.79 18.38 19.66
N GLN A 66 15.81 17.56 19.41
CA GLN A 66 17.18 18.01 19.11
C GLN A 66 17.22 18.90 17.87
N ARG A 67 16.49 18.54 16.81
CA ARG A 67 16.35 19.35 15.60
C ARG A 67 15.70 20.70 15.88
N ALA A 68 14.60 20.70 16.62
CA ALA A 68 13.87 21.93 16.93
C ALA A 68 14.71 22.87 17.81
N LEU A 69 15.42 22.36 18.82
CA LEU A 69 16.35 23.14 19.64
C LEU A 69 17.45 23.77 18.79
N ASN A 70 18.04 22.98 17.88
CA ASN A 70 19.03 23.42 16.92
C ASN A 70 18.52 24.51 15.95
N GLN A 71 17.24 24.48 15.59
CA GLN A 71 16.60 25.47 14.72
C GLN A 71 16.24 26.76 15.46
N ALA A 72 15.81 26.65 16.72
CA ALA A 72 15.59 27.78 17.62
C ALA A 72 16.90 28.43 18.13
N GLY A 73 18.06 27.90 17.71
CA GLY A 73 19.37 28.45 18.09
C GLY A 73 19.84 28.06 19.49
N HIS A 74 19.16 27.12 20.16
CA HIS A 74 19.61 26.60 21.45
C HIS A 74 20.74 25.59 21.27
N THR A 75 21.71 25.69 22.18
CA THR A 75 22.95 24.90 22.19
C THR A 75 23.18 24.33 23.58
N ASP A 76 24.15 23.43 23.72
CA ASP A 76 24.62 22.97 25.01
C ASP A 76 25.37 24.09 25.78
N ASP A 77 25.74 23.85 27.04
CA ASP A 77 26.36 24.90 27.88
C ASP A 77 27.73 25.37 27.37
N ARG A 78 28.33 24.64 26.42
CA ARG A 78 29.60 24.99 25.76
C ARG A 78 29.37 25.72 24.43
N GLY A 79 28.12 26.07 24.10
CA GLY A 79 27.75 26.72 22.85
C GLY A 79 27.75 25.79 21.64
N ARG A 80 27.73 24.46 21.84
CA ARG A 80 27.78 23.49 20.74
C ARG A 80 26.39 23.10 20.28
N ARG A 81 26.23 22.98 18.96
CA ARG A 81 25.03 22.43 18.31
C ARG A 81 24.83 20.97 18.72
N LEU A 82 23.58 20.56 18.91
CA LEU A 82 23.25 19.18 19.28
C LEU A 82 23.45 18.24 18.09
N ALA A 83 23.95 17.03 18.36
CA ALA A 83 23.82 15.91 17.44
C ALA A 83 22.35 15.45 17.43
N GLU A 84 21.73 15.33 16.25
CA GLU A 84 20.39 14.76 16.07
C GLU A 84 20.45 13.23 16.09
N ASP A 85 21.02 12.67 17.15
CA ASP A 85 21.28 11.23 17.30
C ASP A 85 20.10 10.46 17.89
N GLY A 86 19.08 11.17 18.40
CA GLY A 86 17.90 10.58 19.04
C GLY A 86 18.17 10.11 20.46
N VAL A 87 19.22 10.60 21.12
CA VAL A 87 19.57 10.26 22.52
C VAL A 87 19.46 11.49 23.43
N PHE A 88 18.62 11.41 24.46
CA PHE A 88 18.43 12.52 25.40
C PHE A 88 19.55 12.46 26.45
N GLY A 89 20.75 12.86 26.03
CA GLY A 89 21.94 12.97 26.87
C GLY A 89 22.06 14.32 27.58
N SER A 90 23.22 14.55 28.20
CA SER A 90 23.51 15.81 28.91
C SER A 90 23.43 17.03 28.00
N SER A 91 23.97 16.97 26.77
CA SER A 91 23.89 18.08 25.82
C SER A 91 22.44 18.43 25.45
N THR A 92 21.58 17.43 25.22
CA THR A 92 20.15 17.66 24.94
C THR A 92 19.46 18.31 26.14
N ARG A 93 19.76 17.86 27.37
CA ARG A 93 19.25 18.47 28.59
C ARG A 93 19.70 19.92 28.76
N GLU A 94 21.00 20.19 28.60
CA GLU A 94 21.57 21.54 28.69
C GLU A 94 20.90 22.49 27.70
N SER A 95 20.65 22.03 26.47
CA SER A 95 19.95 22.82 25.46
C SER A 95 18.46 23.02 25.77
N VAL A 96 17.78 22.07 26.42
CA VAL A 96 16.42 22.25 26.93
C VAL A 96 16.40 23.31 28.03
N GLU A 97 17.36 23.25 28.97
CA GLU A 97 17.50 24.26 30.01
C GLU A 97 17.81 25.65 29.43
N SER A 98 18.59 25.72 28.34
CA SER A 98 18.86 26.96 27.59
C SER A 98 17.57 27.59 27.05
N LEU A 99 16.70 26.79 26.41
CA LEU A 99 15.37 27.23 25.99
C LEU A 99 14.52 27.67 27.18
N GLN A 100 14.46 26.86 28.24
CA GLN A 100 13.64 27.18 29.41
C GLN A 100 14.04 28.51 30.05
N ARG A 101 15.36 28.82 30.13
CA ARG A 101 15.85 30.12 30.58
C ARG A 101 15.44 31.25 29.64
N ALA A 102 15.59 31.05 28.32
CA ALA A 102 15.24 32.05 27.31
C ALA A 102 13.75 32.38 27.29
N MET A 103 12.90 31.41 27.64
CA MET A 103 11.44 31.52 27.60
C MET A 103 10.82 31.73 29.00
N GLU A 104 11.63 32.04 30.01
CA GLU A 104 11.22 32.26 31.41
C GLU A 104 10.38 31.11 32.00
N LEU A 105 10.67 29.88 31.60
CA LEU A 105 10.06 28.66 32.11
C LEU A 105 10.82 28.12 33.34
N LYS A 106 10.20 27.16 34.04
CA LYS A 106 10.89 26.36 35.05
C LYS A 106 12.08 25.64 34.39
N VAL A 107 13.29 25.90 34.88
CA VAL A 107 14.53 25.31 34.37
C VAL A 107 14.79 23.97 35.07
N ASP A 108 14.23 22.90 34.51
CA ASP A 108 14.38 21.54 35.05
C ASP A 108 14.96 20.54 34.04
N GLY A 109 15.27 20.99 32.82
CA GLY A 109 15.84 20.17 31.76
C GLY A 109 14.88 19.11 31.22
N VAL A 110 13.59 19.22 31.53
CA VAL A 110 12.52 18.35 31.04
C VAL A 110 11.73 19.07 29.95
N ALA A 111 11.67 18.47 28.78
CA ALA A 111 10.85 18.94 27.68
C ALA A 111 9.40 18.47 27.87
N GLY A 112 8.72 19.08 28.84
CA GLY A 112 7.28 18.93 29.05
C GLY A 112 6.44 19.88 28.19
N SER A 113 5.11 19.85 28.38
CA SER A 113 4.15 20.57 27.54
C SER A 113 4.48 22.05 27.29
N ARG A 114 4.79 22.82 28.34
CA ARG A 114 5.17 24.24 28.22
C ARG A 114 6.50 24.43 27.47
N THR A 115 7.49 23.59 27.76
CA THR A 115 8.79 23.63 27.09
C THR A 115 8.64 23.37 25.58
N LEU A 116 7.85 22.35 25.21
CA LEU A 116 7.58 21.99 23.82
C LEU A 116 6.73 23.04 23.09
N GLU A 117 5.81 23.70 23.79
CA GLU A 117 5.02 24.82 23.27
C GLU A 117 5.93 26.04 23.00
N SER A 118 6.77 26.43 23.95
CA SER A 118 7.72 27.53 23.79
C SER A 118 8.77 27.24 22.70
N LEU A 119 9.24 26.00 22.59
CA LEU A 119 10.16 25.61 21.52
C LEU A 119 9.53 25.79 20.13
N ARG A 120 8.25 25.41 19.99
CA ARG A 120 7.50 25.60 18.74
C ARG A 120 7.32 27.08 18.39
N ALA A 121 7.08 27.93 19.38
CA ALA A 121 7.00 29.37 19.18
C ALA A 121 8.37 30.00 18.82
N ALA A 122 9.47 29.41 19.28
CA ALA A 122 10.83 29.93 19.09
C ALA A 122 11.49 29.51 17.77
N VAL A 123 11.02 28.46 17.10
CA VAL A 123 11.47 28.07 15.76
C VAL A 123 10.68 28.87 14.71
N PRO A 124 11.30 29.79 13.94
CA PRO A 124 10.64 30.36 12.77
C PRO A 124 10.34 29.22 11.80
N SER A 125 9.08 29.09 11.39
CA SER A 125 8.66 28.05 10.45
C SER A 125 9.39 28.22 9.12
N ALA A 126 10.51 27.51 8.95
CA ALA A 126 11.19 27.40 7.69
C ALA A 126 10.31 26.57 6.76
N ALA A 127 9.61 27.26 5.86
CA ALA A 127 8.62 26.76 4.91
C ALA A 127 7.36 26.17 5.55
N SER A 128 6.55 27.05 6.15
CA SER A 128 5.10 26.86 6.16
C SER A 128 4.57 26.83 4.71
N PRO A 129 3.75 25.85 4.29
CA PRO A 129 2.62 26.20 3.46
C PRO A 129 1.67 27.06 4.32
N GLU A 130 1.37 28.24 3.81
CA GLU A 130 0.37 29.21 4.26
C GLU A 130 -0.95 28.59 4.81
N PRO A 131 -1.75 29.35 5.57
CA PRO A 131 -3.06 28.93 6.05
C PRO A 131 -4.05 28.82 4.87
N GLY A 132 -4.06 27.68 4.19
CA GLY A 132 -4.96 27.39 3.08
C GLY A 132 -5.30 25.90 3.07
N GLY A 133 -6.58 25.57 3.18
CA GLY A 133 -7.07 24.20 3.30
C GLY A 133 -6.69 23.31 2.12
N ALA A 134 -6.57 22.00 2.37
CA ALA A 134 -6.57 20.89 1.41
C ALA A 134 -5.81 21.04 0.06
N GLY A 135 -4.93 22.04 -0.08
CA GLY A 135 -4.29 22.38 -1.35
C GLY A 135 -3.06 21.53 -1.60
N GLY A 136 -3.22 20.37 -2.25
CA GLY A 136 -2.14 19.65 -2.94
C GLY A 136 -1.37 18.59 -2.16
N ARG A 137 -1.85 18.13 -0.99
CA ARG A 137 -1.23 17.01 -0.25
C ARG A 137 -2.10 15.77 -0.37
N SER A 138 -1.53 14.66 -0.85
CA SER A 138 -2.25 13.39 -0.94
C SER A 138 -2.67 12.88 0.45
N PHE A 139 -3.62 11.95 0.47
CA PHE A 139 -3.97 11.22 1.68
C PHE A 139 -2.79 10.44 2.23
N GLU A 140 -1.92 9.90 1.37
CA GLU A 140 -0.71 9.19 1.82
C GLU A 140 0.23 10.13 2.56
N ASP A 141 0.46 11.34 2.05
CA ASP A 141 1.28 12.35 2.72
C ASP A 141 0.66 12.76 4.05
N THR A 142 -0.66 12.95 4.06
CA THR A 142 -1.41 13.31 5.26
C THR A 142 -1.37 12.18 6.31
N MET A 143 -1.48 10.93 5.88
CA MET A 143 -1.32 9.75 6.75
C MET A 143 0.09 9.69 7.33
N ARG A 144 1.12 9.94 6.53
CA ARG A 144 2.53 9.98 6.98
C ARG A 144 2.80 11.17 7.91
N ILE A 145 2.02 12.24 7.84
CA ILE A 145 2.04 13.30 8.86
C ILE A 145 1.38 12.79 10.14
N MET A 146 0.16 12.25 10.05
CA MET A 146 -0.59 11.77 11.21
C MET A 146 0.13 10.65 11.95
N LEU A 147 0.80 9.74 11.23
CA LEU A 147 1.49 8.58 11.79
C LEU A 147 2.85 8.37 11.08
N PRO A 148 3.91 9.10 11.49
CA PRO A 148 5.18 9.12 10.77
C PRO A 148 5.91 7.77 10.71
N PRO A 149 6.57 7.41 9.60
CA PRO A 149 7.35 6.17 9.50
C PRO A 149 8.30 5.95 10.69
N GLN A 150 8.36 4.72 11.17
CA GLN A 150 9.21 4.30 12.29
C GLN A 150 10.41 3.55 11.73
N GLY A 151 11.54 4.26 11.55
CA GLY A 151 12.68 3.76 10.79
C GLY A 151 12.29 3.47 9.33
N THR A 152 12.42 2.20 8.90
CA THR A 152 12.05 1.76 7.54
C THR A 152 10.59 1.32 7.41
N VAL A 153 9.80 1.38 8.50
CA VAL A 153 8.41 0.90 8.51
C VAL A 153 7.45 2.06 8.36
N ALA A 154 6.81 2.18 7.19
CA ALA A 154 5.79 3.19 6.92
C ALA A 154 4.39 2.72 7.38
N PRO A 155 3.50 3.65 7.78
CA PRO A 155 2.09 3.33 7.98
C PRO A 155 1.42 2.94 6.65
N HIS A 156 0.32 2.21 6.72
CA HIS A 156 -0.50 1.85 5.58
C HIS A 156 -1.97 1.77 5.98
N VAL A 157 -2.85 1.98 4.99
CA VAL A 157 -4.29 1.87 5.17
C VAL A 157 -4.67 0.40 5.37
N THR A 158 -5.46 0.14 6.41
CA THR A 158 -6.00 -1.18 6.79
C THR A 158 -7.52 -1.23 6.69
N GLY A 159 -8.18 -0.09 6.50
CA GLY A 159 -9.62 0.00 6.37
C GLY A 159 -10.01 1.29 5.66
N HIS A 160 -11.01 1.22 4.78
CA HIS A 160 -11.34 2.33 3.89
C HIS A 160 -12.66 2.99 4.25
N PHE A 161 -12.83 4.23 3.80
CA PHE A 161 -14.11 4.92 3.93
C PHE A 161 -15.22 4.16 3.21
N ALA A 162 -16.39 4.06 3.85
CA ALA A 162 -17.55 3.32 3.38
C ALA A 162 -17.32 1.82 3.15
N GLU A 163 -16.23 1.24 3.67
CA GLU A 163 -16.00 -0.21 3.67
C GLU A 163 -17.16 -0.92 4.37
N ASP A 164 -17.74 -1.93 3.71
CA ASP A 164 -18.82 -2.73 4.28
C ASP A 164 -18.25 -3.75 5.27
N ARG A 165 -18.55 -3.57 6.56
CA ARG A 165 -18.19 -4.50 7.65
C ARG A 165 -19.40 -5.30 8.15
N GLY A 166 -20.38 -5.51 7.28
CA GLY A 166 -21.58 -6.32 7.52
C GLY A 166 -22.71 -5.57 8.20
N SER A 167 -22.49 -5.01 9.41
CA SER A 167 -23.57 -4.35 10.17
C SER A 167 -23.59 -2.83 10.06
N ARG A 168 -22.48 -2.21 9.66
CA ARG A 168 -22.33 -0.76 9.47
C ARG A 168 -21.23 -0.48 8.44
N THR A 169 -21.46 0.51 7.59
CA THR A 169 -20.44 1.09 6.70
C THR A 169 -19.41 1.86 7.53
N HIS A 170 -18.14 1.64 7.22
CA HIS A 170 -17.02 2.23 7.92
C HIS A 170 -16.95 3.75 7.69
N GLY A 171 -16.95 4.54 8.76
CA GLY A 171 -17.12 6.00 8.68
C GLY A 171 -15.83 6.79 8.42
N GLY A 172 -14.70 6.12 8.23
CA GLY A 172 -13.38 6.75 8.15
C GLY A 172 -12.37 5.86 7.44
N VAL A 173 -11.10 6.16 7.64
CA VAL A 173 -9.97 5.38 7.13
C VAL A 173 -9.18 4.88 8.33
N ASP A 174 -8.93 3.58 8.36
CA ASP A 174 -8.08 2.93 9.36
C ASP A 174 -6.67 2.79 8.81
N PHE A 175 -5.65 3.08 9.60
CA PHE A 175 -4.27 2.83 9.23
C PHE A 175 -3.39 2.51 10.44
N ASN A 176 -2.36 1.71 10.20
CA ASN A 176 -1.34 1.33 11.19
C ASN A 176 -0.04 0.90 10.48
N TYR A 177 0.95 0.40 11.23
CA TYR A 177 2.17 -0.19 10.65
C TYR A 177 1.95 -1.66 10.30
N VAL A 178 2.70 -2.18 9.33
CA VAL A 178 2.66 -3.61 8.96
C VAL A 178 2.91 -4.49 10.19
N GLY A 179 2.11 -5.54 10.35
CA GLY A 179 2.17 -6.47 11.48
C GLY A 179 0.98 -6.40 12.44
N GLY A 180 0.08 -5.43 12.28
CA GLY A 180 -1.18 -5.36 13.04
C GLY A 180 -0.95 -5.33 14.55
N GLN A 181 -1.35 -6.35 15.28
CA GLN A 181 -1.20 -6.42 16.75
C GLN A 181 0.20 -6.84 17.21
N ASN A 182 1.24 -6.41 16.51
CA ASN A 182 2.62 -6.78 16.79
C ASN A 182 3.57 -5.59 16.62
N GLY A 183 4.78 -5.74 17.16
CA GLY A 183 5.91 -4.86 16.84
C GLY A 183 5.64 -3.39 17.17
N VAL A 184 5.86 -2.52 16.18
CA VAL A 184 5.74 -1.05 16.31
C VAL A 184 4.35 -0.63 16.79
N ASN A 185 3.30 -1.33 16.38
CA ASN A 185 1.93 -0.94 16.72
C ASN A 185 1.61 -1.07 18.22
N LEU A 186 2.23 -2.04 18.91
CA LEU A 186 2.06 -2.24 20.35
C LEU A 186 2.88 -1.25 21.20
N ARG A 187 3.68 -0.38 20.57
CA ARG A 187 4.45 0.67 21.25
C ARG A 187 3.70 2.00 21.35
N HIS A 188 2.44 2.04 20.93
CA HIS A 188 1.60 3.24 20.92
C HIS A 188 2.28 4.46 20.26
N PRO A 189 2.65 4.34 18.97
CA PRO A 189 3.35 5.41 18.26
C PRO A 189 2.56 6.72 18.27
N THR A 190 3.27 7.84 18.32
CA THR A 190 2.68 9.18 18.40
C THR A 190 1.84 9.50 17.16
N ILE A 191 0.64 10.03 17.41
CA ILE A 191 -0.26 10.58 16.40
C ILE A 191 -0.09 12.09 16.34
N HIS A 192 -0.09 12.63 15.13
CA HIS A 192 0.03 14.07 14.88
C HIS A 192 -1.20 14.63 14.18
N SER A 193 -1.42 15.94 14.31
CA SER A 193 -2.53 16.64 13.67
C SER A 193 -2.39 16.67 12.14
N PRO A 194 -3.43 16.33 11.36
CA PRO A 194 -3.39 16.49 9.90
C PRO A 194 -3.47 17.96 9.43
N VAL A 195 -4.02 18.84 10.27
CA VAL A 195 -4.33 20.24 9.95
C VAL A 195 -3.91 21.20 11.05
N SER A 196 -3.75 22.46 10.69
CA SER A 196 -3.79 23.53 11.67
C SER A 196 -5.25 23.84 12.04
N GLY A 197 -5.54 24.03 13.32
CA GLY A 197 -6.91 24.30 13.77
C GLY A 197 -7.08 24.25 15.29
N GLU A 198 -8.34 24.31 15.72
CA GLU A 198 -8.73 24.28 17.12
C GLU A 198 -9.19 22.89 17.55
N VAL A 199 -8.66 22.39 18.67
CA VAL A 199 -9.13 21.15 19.29
C VAL A 199 -10.50 21.38 19.90
N THR A 200 -11.54 20.72 19.37
CA THR A 200 -12.94 20.91 19.79
C THR A 200 -13.48 19.80 20.69
N PHE A 201 -12.79 18.66 20.78
CA PHE A 201 -13.18 17.55 21.64
C PHE A 201 -11.98 16.64 21.93
N VAL A 202 -11.88 16.13 23.16
CA VAL A 202 -10.87 15.16 23.59
C VAL A 202 -11.52 14.15 24.55
N GLY A 203 -11.38 12.85 24.28
CA GLY A 203 -11.79 11.77 25.18
C GLY A 203 -12.97 10.93 24.67
N GLY A 204 -13.90 10.56 25.56
CA GLY A 204 -14.99 9.63 25.24
C GLY A 204 -14.56 8.16 25.14
N SER A 205 -15.51 7.27 24.86
CA SER A 205 -15.29 5.81 24.85
C SER A 205 -14.30 5.33 23.78
N TYR A 206 -14.03 6.14 22.76
CA TYR A 206 -13.07 5.84 21.71
C TYR A 206 -11.75 6.61 21.84
N GLY A 207 -11.56 7.41 22.90
CA GLY A 207 -10.39 8.28 23.00
C GLY A 207 -10.27 9.25 21.81
N THR A 208 -11.38 9.86 21.40
CA THR A 208 -11.43 10.71 20.22
C THR A 208 -10.74 12.05 20.43
N ILE A 209 -10.00 12.51 19.43
CA ILE A 209 -9.52 13.89 19.32
C ILE A 209 -10.20 14.52 18.09
N LYS A 210 -10.82 15.70 18.25
CA LYS A 210 -11.43 16.44 17.13
C LYS A 210 -10.76 17.78 16.94
N ILE A 211 -10.44 18.11 15.69
CA ILE A 211 -9.78 19.35 15.31
C ILE A 211 -10.61 20.02 14.23
N ARG A 212 -11.02 21.27 14.47
CA ARG A 212 -11.74 22.08 13.49
C ARG A 212 -10.74 22.92 12.69
N ASP A 213 -10.73 22.76 11.38
CA ASP A 213 -9.89 23.55 10.48
C ASP A 213 -10.50 24.94 10.20
N ALA A 214 -9.76 25.77 9.46
CA ALA A 214 -10.20 27.11 9.07
C ALA A 214 -11.42 27.11 8.12
N GLN A 215 -11.67 26.02 7.40
CA GLN A 215 -12.84 25.82 6.54
C GLN A 215 -14.07 25.33 7.31
N GLY A 216 -13.92 25.06 8.62
CA GLY A 216 -14.95 24.56 9.49
C GLY A 216 -15.10 23.03 9.49
N ASN A 217 -14.28 22.30 8.73
CA ASN A 217 -14.29 20.84 8.73
C ASN A 217 -13.80 20.29 10.06
N SER A 218 -14.36 19.16 10.48
CA SER A 218 -13.98 18.44 11.70
C SER A 218 -13.17 17.20 11.35
N HIS A 219 -11.88 17.22 11.69
CA HIS A 219 -10.93 16.11 11.60
C HIS A 219 -11.00 15.32 12.90
N GLU A 220 -11.48 14.08 12.87
CA GLU A 220 -11.67 13.25 14.06
C GLU A 220 -10.74 12.02 14.02
N LEU A 221 -9.87 11.89 15.02
CA LEU A 221 -8.96 10.75 15.20
C LEU A 221 -9.41 9.92 16.41
N LEU A 222 -9.67 8.64 16.19
CA LEU A 222 -10.28 7.72 17.15
C LEU A 222 -9.32 6.58 17.52
N HIS A 223 -9.74 5.79 18.51
CA HIS A 223 -9.02 4.66 19.09
C HIS A 223 -7.69 5.01 19.77
N THR A 224 -7.46 6.27 20.14
CA THR A 224 -6.17 6.66 20.74
C THR A 224 -5.95 6.02 22.11
N HIS A 225 -4.70 5.68 22.41
CA HIS A 225 -4.28 5.16 23.70
C HIS A 225 -4.15 6.30 24.74
N ALA A 226 -3.47 7.38 24.37
CA ALA A 226 -3.37 8.61 25.16
C ALA A 226 -3.68 9.86 24.30
N GLN A 227 -4.17 10.92 24.94
CA GLN A 227 -4.39 12.23 24.31
C GLN A 227 -3.53 13.28 25.01
N SER A 228 -2.73 14.03 24.25
CA SER A 228 -1.80 15.05 24.78
C SER A 228 -2.29 16.48 24.60
N VAL A 229 -3.50 16.66 24.08
CA VAL A 229 -4.14 17.95 23.81
C VAL A 229 -5.38 18.20 24.67
N ARG A 230 -5.83 19.45 24.73
CA ARG A 230 -7.03 19.88 25.47
C ARG A 230 -7.99 20.66 24.57
N VAL A 231 -9.28 20.63 24.89
CA VAL A 231 -10.28 21.44 24.18
C VAL A 231 -9.92 22.93 24.25
N GLY A 232 -10.06 23.64 23.13
CA GLY A 232 -9.66 25.04 22.93
C GLY A 232 -8.19 25.24 22.55
N GLN A 233 -7.37 24.18 22.54
CA GLN A 233 -5.97 24.29 22.12
C GLN A 233 -5.86 24.50 20.61
N GLN A 234 -5.04 25.47 20.19
CA GLN A 234 -4.62 25.61 18.81
C GLN A 234 -3.48 24.64 18.53
N VAL A 235 -3.58 23.92 17.42
CA VAL A 235 -2.55 22.99 16.93
C VAL A 235 -2.21 23.33 15.48
N GLY A 236 -0.96 23.10 15.10
CA GLY A 236 -0.49 23.11 13.72
C GLY A 236 -0.56 21.72 13.08
N ALA A 237 -0.57 21.66 11.75
CA ALA A 237 -0.38 20.39 11.04
C ALA A 237 1.00 19.79 11.40
N GLY A 238 1.02 18.52 11.78
CA GLY A 238 2.22 17.82 12.26
C GLY A 238 2.50 17.96 13.76
N ASP A 239 1.67 18.68 14.53
CA ASP A 239 1.83 18.72 15.99
C ASP A 239 1.43 17.37 16.63
N PRO A 240 2.18 16.86 17.63
CA PRO A 240 1.80 15.66 18.36
C PRO A 240 0.54 15.90 19.19
N ILE A 241 -0.45 15.03 19.03
CA ILE A 241 -1.78 15.17 19.67
C ILE A 241 -2.20 13.99 20.54
N GLY A 242 -1.54 12.84 20.41
CA GLY A 242 -1.82 11.66 21.20
C GLY A 242 -0.99 10.46 20.75
N THR A 243 -1.41 9.25 21.11
CA THR A 243 -0.74 8.00 20.72
C THR A 243 -1.74 6.99 20.17
N MET A 244 -1.30 6.18 19.21
CA MET A 244 -2.10 5.13 18.60
C MET A 244 -2.50 4.07 19.62
N GLY A 245 -3.75 3.63 19.56
CA GLY A 245 -4.34 2.70 20.51
C GLY A 245 -5.33 1.73 19.86
N GLY A 246 -6.05 1.01 20.71
CA GLY A 246 -7.19 0.17 20.35
C GLY A 246 -8.45 0.51 21.13
N ARG A 247 -8.57 1.75 21.65
CA ARG A 247 -9.60 2.08 22.65
C ARG A 247 -11.01 2.05 22.06
N GLY A 248 -11.93 1.40 22.76
CA GLY A 248 -13.36 1.33 22.44
C GLY A 248 -14.25 1.30 23.68
N PRO A 249 -15.58 1.19 23.50
CA PRO A 249 -16.54 1.10 24.59
C PRO A 249 -16.23 0.00 25.61
N GLY A 250 -15.59 -1.09 25.18
CA GLY A 250 -15.17 -2.20 26.03
C GLY A 250 -13.86 -1.98 26.80
N GLY A 251 -13.08 -0.94 26.50
CA GLY A 251 -11.81 -0.65 27.19
C GLY A 251 -10.69 -0.17 26.28
N ALA A 252 -9.46 -0.16 26.80
CA ALA A 252 -8.28 0.40 26.12
C ALA A 252 -7.81 -0.41 24.90
N ASP A 253 -8.16 -1.70 24.83
CA ASP A 253 -7.74 -2.65 23.78
C ASP A 253 -8.94 -3.39 23.16
N ASP A 254 -10.10 -2.73 23.14
CA ASP A 254 -11.36 -3.26 22.56
C ASP A 254 -11.24 -3.52 21.05
N TYR A 255 -10.36 -2.77 20.40
CA TYR A 255 -10.00 -2.90 19.00
C TYR A 255 -8.52 -3.23 18.82
N ALA A 256 -8.20 -3.78 17.66
CA ALA A 256 -6.83 -3.85 17.18
C ALA A 256 -6.17 -2.45 17.24
N GLN A 257 -4.88 -2.33 17.57
CA GLN A 257 -4.11 -1.09 17.45
C GLN A 257 -4.17 -0.52 16.01
N HIS A 258 -4.80 0.65 15.86
CA HIS A 258 -4.84 1.44 14.62
C HIS A 258 -5.23 2.89 14.91
N VAL A 259 -5.04 3.76 13.93
CA VAL A 259 -5.66 5.09 13.90
C VAL A 259 -6.89 5.00 13.00
N HIS A 260 -8.07 5.30 13.54
CA HIS A 260 -9.27 5.57 12.73
C HIS A 260 -9.36 7.07 12.52
N TYR A 261 -9.34 7.51 11.26
CA TYR A 261 -9.48 8.91 10.89
C TYR A 261 -10.74 9.15 10.07
N GLN A 262 -11.61 10.03 10.54
CA GLN A 262 -12.80 10.45 9.80
C GLN A 262 -12.88 11.96 9.67
N LEU A 263 -13.52 12.41 8.59
CA LEU A 263 -13.67 13.81 8.25
C LEU A 263 -15.15 14.16 8.16
N LYS A 264 -15.51 15.35 8.64
CA LYS A 264 -16.85 15.92 8.46
C LYS A 264 -16.76 17.35 7.97
N ASP A 265 -17.72 17.78 7.16
CA ASP A 265 -17.84 19.19 6.76
C ASP A 265 -18.33 20.06 7.93
N GLY A 266 -18.41 21.38 7.71
CA GLY A 266 -18.93 22.33 8.69
C GLY A 266 -20.37 22.09 9.15
N ASN A 267 -21.15 21.30 8.40
CA ASN A 267 -22.52 20.89 8.74
C ASN A 267 -22.57 19.53 9.45
N GLY A 268 -21.42 18.91 9.72
CA GLY A 268 -21.30 17.60 10.36
C GLY A 268 -21.53 16.41 9.43
N ARG A 269 -21.61 16.61 8.11
CA ARG A 269 -21.78 15.53 7.14
C ARG A 269 -20.45 14.83 6.93
N LEU A 270 -20.48 13.51 6.99
CA LEU A 270 -19.29 12.67 6.80
C LEU A 270 -18.73 12.83 5.38
N MET A 271 -17.42 12.98 5.27
CA MET A 271 -16.69 13.14 4.03
C MET A 271 -15.69 12.00 3.88
N ASN A 272 -15.45 11.56 2.65
CA ASN A 272 -14.38 10.62 2.34
C ASN A 272 -13.02 11.31 2.53
N PRO A 273 -12.19 10.91 3.52
CA PRO A 273 -10.91 11.54 3.75
C PRO A 273 -9.94 11.35 2.57
N GLN A 274 -9.93 10.18 1.93
CA GLN A 274 -9.03 9.92 0.81
C GLN A 274 -9.35 10.82 -0.39
N GLU A 275 -10.63 11.02 -0.71
CA GLU A 275 -11.04 11.99 -1.75
C GLU A 275 -10.76 13.43 -1.36
N HIS A 276 -10.99 13.81 -0.10
CA HIS A 276 -10.75 15.18 0.34
C HIS A 276 -9.29 15.59 0.16
N TRP A 277 -8.35 14.72 0.56
CA TRP A 277 -6.93 14.99 0.50
C TRP A 277 -6.35 14.80 -0.91
N ASN A 278 -6.82 13.82 -1.68
CA ASN A 278 -6.30 13.58 -3.04
C ASN A 278 -6.81 14.58 -4.09
N ARG A 279 -7.58 15.61 -3.71
CA ARG A 279 -8.08 16.60 -4.69
C ARG A 279 -6.95 17.48 -5.23
N PRO A 280 -6.86 17.66 -6.56
CA PRO A 280 -5.90 18.60 -7.14
C PRO A 280 -6.26 20.04 -6.75
N PRO A 281 -5.28 20.98 -6.70
CA PRO A 281 -5.46 22.36 -6.22
C PRO A 281 -6.48 23.25 -6.96
N THR A 282 -7.28 22.73 -7.91
CA THR A 282 -8.13 23.53 -8.81
C THR A 282 -9.62 23.30 -8.69
N GLN A 283 -10.12 22.57 -7.69
CA GLN A 283 -11.57 22.42 -7.48
C GLN A 283 -12.02 22.92 -6.11
N SER A 284 -11.99 24.25 -5.93
CA SER A 284 -12.89 24.92 -4.97
C SER A 284 -14.26 25.10 -5.64
N PRO A 285 -15.38 24.79 -4.96
CA PRO A 285 -16.70 24.89 -5.57
C PRO A 285 -17.08 26.35 -5.74
N SER A 286 -16.93 26.86 -6.97
CA SER A 286 -17.54 28.13 -7.36
C SER A 286 -19.03 27.89 -7.61
N ARG A 287 -19.87 28.77 -7.05
CA ARG A 287 -21.34 28.78 -7.17
C ARG A 287 -21.81 28.60 -8.62
N PRO A 288 -22.97 27.95 -8.85
CA PRO A 288 -23.48 27.74 -10.18
C PRO A 288 -24.08 29.04 -10.74
N THR A 289 -23.56 29.48 -11.88
CA THR A 289 -24.30 30.32 -12.83
C THR A 289 -24.21 29.63 -14.18
N GLY A 290 -25.34 29.16 -14.69
CA GLY A 290 -25.40 28.31 -15.87
C GLY A 290 -25.25 29.07 -17.19
N SER A 291 -24.96 28.33 -18.26
CA SER A 291 -25.85 28.18 -19.42
C SER A 291 -25.29 27.14 -20.39
N LEU A 292 -26.23 26.40 -20.97
CA LEU A 292 -26.20 25.52 -22.14
C LEU A 292 -25.21 25.93 -23.24
N ASP A 293 -24.47 24.99 -23.83
CA ASP A 293 -24.65 24.65 -25.25
C ASP A 293 -23.99 23.30 -25.63
N GLU A 294 -24.61 22.60 -26.57
CA GLU A 294 -24.32 21.24 -27.03
C GLU A 294 -23.86 21.31 -28.51
N GLY A 295 -22.73 20.69 -28.89
CA GLY A 295 -22.38 20.59 -30.31
C GLY A 295 -20.99 20.08 -30.71
N ALA A 296 -20.95 18.84 -31.21
CA ALA A 296 -20.12 18.32 -32.32
C ALA A 296 -18.66 17.81 -32.09
N ARG A 297 -18.57 16.46 -31.98
CA ARG A 297 -17.62 15.44 -32.54
C ARG A 297 -16.18 15.80 -33.02
N ALA A 298 -15.19 15.23 -32.30
CA ALA A 298 -14.03 14.34 -32.65
C ALA A 298 -13.12 14.61 -33.88
N PRO A 299 -11.86 14.09 -33.97
CA PRO A 299 -11.11 13.19 -33.05
C PRO A 299 -9.69 13.71 -32.70
N VAL A 300 -9.20 13.44 -31.50
CA VAL A 300 -7.74 13.51 -31.22
C VAL A 300 -7.35 12.43 -30.22
N THR A 301 -6.31 11.71 -30.60
CA THR A 301 -5.56 10.70 -29.87
C THR A 301 -5.27 11.16 -28.44
N ALA A 302 -6.05 10.69 -27.48
CA ALA A 302 -5.74 10.86 -26.07
C ALA A 302 -4.72 9.80 -25.66
N SER A 303 -3.50 10.24 -25.37
CA SER A 303 -2.62 9.53 -24.46
C SER A 303 -3.38 9.21 -23.16
N PRO A 304 -3.10 8.08 -22.49
CA PRO A 304 -3.90 7.62 -21.37
C PRO A 304 -3.83 8.66 -20.26
N SER A 305 -4.95 9.30 -19.93
CA SER A 305 -5.01 10.17 -18.77
C SER A 305 -4.86 9.29 -17.54
N ASN A 306 -3.78 9.52 -16.79
CA ASN A 306 -3.44 8.83 -15.55
C ASN A 306 -4.65 8.69 -14.62
N GLY A 307 -5.29 7.52 -14.64
CA GLY A 307 -5.75 6.69 -13.51
C GLY A 307 -6.53 7.29 -12.33
N GLU A 308 -6.83 8.59 -12.27
CA GLU A 308 -7.37 9.22 -11.08
C GLU A 308 -8.74 9.86 -11.38
N GLY A 309 -9.77 9.34 -10.70
CA GLY A 309 -11.16 9.80 -10.81
C GLY A 309 -12.12 8.76 -11.40
N PRO A 310 -13.44 9.06 -11.45
CA PRO A 310 -14.46 8.10 -11.87
C PRO A 310 -14.24 7.54 -13.28
N GLU A 311 -13.71 8.36 -14.19
CA GLU A 311 -13.43 7.95 -15.57
C GLU A 311 -12.28 6.92 -15.65
N GLY A 312 -11.20 7.13 -14.89
CA GLY A 312 -10.10 6.18 -14.79
C GLY A 312 -10.52 4.87 -14.12
N THR A 313 -11.37 4.96 -13.09
CA THR A 313 -11.94 3.78 -12.44
C THR A 313 -12.83 2.99 -13.39
N ARG A 314 -13.64 3.67 -14.21
CA ARG A 314 -14.49 3.03 -15.21
C ARG A 314 -13.65 2.27 -16.24
N GLN A 315 -12.64 2.92 -16.79
CA GLN A 315 -11.73 2.30 -17.76
C GLN A 315 -11.01 1.07 -17.17
N MET A 316 -10.59 1.14 -15.91
CA MET A 316 -10.01 0.02 -15.20
C MET A 316 -11.03 -1.12 -14.98
N GLN A 317 -12.26 -0.81 -14.57
CA GLN A 317 -13.33 -1.81 -14.42
C GLN A 317 -13.63 -2.50 -15.76
N GLU A 318 -13.65 -1.76 -16.87
CA GLU A 318 -13.80 -2.30 -18.23
C GLU A 318 -12.62 -3.21 -18.59
N ALA A 319 -11.39 -2.78 -18.33
CA ALA A 319 -10.18 -3.56 -18.57
C ALA A 319 -10.18 -4.87 -17.76
N LEU A 320 -10.45 -4.80 -16.45
CA LEU A 320 -10.56 -5.97 -15.57
C LEU A 320 -11.64 -6.94 -16.07
N ASN A 321 -12.80 -6.42 -16.48
CA ASN A 321 -13.87 -7.22 -17.05
C ASN A 321 -13.45 -7.93 -18.35
N GLN A 322 -12.69 -7.24 -19.21
CA GLN A 322 -12.16 -7.76 -20.46
C GLN A 322 -11.12 -8.87 -20.23
N TYR A 323 -10.28 -8.72 -19.21
CA TYR A 323 -9.29 -9.73 -18.81
C TYR A 323 -9.89 -10.90 -18.01
N GLY A 324 -11.18 -10.84 -17.70
CA GLY A 324 -11.89 -11.88 -16.96
C GLY A 324 -11.75 -11.80 -15.44
N TYR A 325 -11.22 -10.70 -14.90
CA TYR A 325 -11.20 -10.47 -13.45
C TYR A 325 -12.56 -9.95 -12.97
N ARG A 326 -13.04 -10.59 -11.91
CA ARG A 326 -14.42 -10.49 -11.41
C ARG A 326 -14.39 -10.30 -9.89
N ASP A 327 -15.54 -10.03 -9.32
CA ASP A 327 -15.68 -10.06 -7.86
C ASP A 327 -15.52 -11.50 -7.31
N ALA A 328 -15.47 -11.66 -5.99
CA ALA A 328 -15.23 -12.95 -5.35
C ALA A 328 -16.34 -13.98 -5.62
N ALA A 329 -17.52 -13.54 -6.06
CA ALA A 329 -18.64 -14.39 -6.46
C ALA A 329 -18.64 -14.70 -7.97
N GLY A 330 -17.59 -14.31 -8.71
CA GLY A 330 -17.47 -14.53 -10.14
C GLY A 330 -18.33 -13.58 -11.01
N ARG A 331 -18.88 -12.51 -10.43
CA ARG A 331 -19.77 -11.58 -11.15
C ARG A 331 -18.98 -10.50 -11.87
N THR A 332 -19.48 -10.10 -13.04
CA THR A 332 -18.96 -8.96 -13.83
C THR A 332 -19.02 -7.67 -13.01
N LEU A 333 -17.96 -6.88 -13.07
CA LEU A 333 -17.96 -5.55 -12.48
C LEU A 333 -18.92 -4.64 -13.25
N GLN A 334 -19.57 -3.72 -12.54
CA GLN A 334 -20.22 -2.58 -13.18
C GLN A 334 -19.13 -1.55 -13.48
N ALA A 335 -19.06 -1.10 -14.74
CA ALA A 335 -18.15 -0.04 -15.17
C ALA A 335 -18.76 1.34 -14.85
N ASP A 336 -19.05 1.57 -13.58
CA ASP A 336 -19.76 2.74 -13.07
C ASP A 336 -18.81 3.86 -12.61
N GLY A 337 -17.50 3.62 -12.66
CA GLY A 337 -16.49 4.56 -12.20
C GLY A 337 -16.36 4.61 -10.67
N GLN A 338 -17.03 3.72 -9.94
CA GLN A 338 -16.99 3.66 -8.49
C GLN A 338 -16.09 2.52 -8.01
N PHE A 339 -15.05 2.86 -7.25
CA PHE A 339 -14.14 1.87 -6.70
C PHE A 339 -14.75 1.24 -5.43
N GLY A 340 -15.68 0.31 -5.63
CA GLY A 340 -16.35 -0.44 -4.55
C GLY A 340 -15.67 -1.77 -4.22
N GLY A 341 -16.20 -2.48 -3.21
CA GLY A 341 -15.65 -3.77 -2.76
C GLY A 341 -15.50 -4.82 -3.87
N ARG A 342 -16.46 -4.89 -4.80
CA ARG A 342 -16.39 -5.75 -5.99
C ARG A 342 -15.22 -5.41 -6.90
N THR A 343 -15.00 -4.12 -7.15
CA THR A 343 -13.86 -3.63 -7.93
C THR A 343 -12.54 -3.99 -7.23
N GLY A 344 -12.46 -3.80 -5.91
CA GLY A 344 -11.29 -4.19 -5.11
C GLY A 344 -11.01 -5.70 -5.11
N GLU A 345 -12.04 -6.55 -5.09
CA GLU A 345 -11.90 -8.00 -5.23
C GLU A 345 -11.33 -8.41 -6.60
N ALA A 346 -11.83 -7.80 -7.67
CA ALA A 346 -11.29 -8.03 -9.01
C ALA A 346 -9.85 -7.52 -9.14
N VAL A 347 -9.51 -6.39 -8.52
CA VAL A 347 -8.13 -5.89 -8.47
C VAL A 347 -7.23 -6.84 -7.69
N ARG A 348 -7.68 -7.43 -6.57
CA ARG A 348 -6.90 -8.47 -5.85
C ARG A 348 -6.64 -9.68 -6.73
N ALA A 349 -7.68 -10.16 -7.43
CA ALA A 349 -7.56 -11.28 -8.35
C ALA A 349 -6.55 -10.97 -9.48
N TYR A 350 -6.63 -9.76 -10.04
CA TYR A 350 -5.67 -9.25 -11.02
C TYR A 350 -4.24 -9.25 -10.45
N GLN A 351 -4.04 -8.59 -9.32
CA GLN A 351 -2.74 -8.49 -8.69
C GLN A 351 -2.13 -9.86 -8.37
N GLN A 352 -2.93 -10.79 -7.83
CA GLN A 352 -2.49 -12.14 -7.55
C GLN A 352 -2.03 -12.88 -8.83
N ALA A 353 -2.79 -12.74 -9.92
CA ALA A 353 -2.44 -13.35 -11.20
C ALA A 353 -1.16 -12.77 -11.81
N HIS A 354 -0.86 -11.51 -11.52
CA HIS A 354 0.32 -10.77 -12.00
C HIS A 354 1.51 -10.82 -11.04
N GLY A 355 1.45 -11.62 -9.98
CA GLY A 355 2.54 -11.71 -8.99
C GLY A 355 2.77 -10.41 -8.20
N LEU A 356 1.77 -9.53 -8.19
CA LEU A 356 1.75 -8.32 -7.38
C LEU A 356 1.21 -8.65 -5.99
N ARG A 357 1.38 -7.73 -5.05
CA ARG A 357 0.70 -7.81 -3.75
C ARG A 357 -0.81 -7.70 -3.98
N ALA A 358 -1.55 -8.76 -3.66
CA ALA A 358 -3.00 -8.84 -3.83
C ALA A 358 -3.76 -8.10 -2.70
N ASP A 359 -3.56 -6.79 -2.60
CA ASP A 359 -4.19 -5.93 -1.59
C ASP A 359 -5.49 -5.27 -2.06
N GLY A 360 -5.77 -5.27 -3.36
CA GLY A 360 -6.94 -4.68 -3.98
C GLY A 360 -6.78 -3.19 -4.25
N ILE A 361 -5.54 -2.69 -4.14
CA ILE A 361 -5.20 -1.29 -4.30
C ILE A 361 -4.59 -1.08 -5.68
N VAL A 362 -5.15 -0.15 -6.44
CA VAL A 362 -4.59 0.25 -7.74
C VAL A 362 -3.46 1.25 -7.51
N GLY A 363 -2.31 0.76 -7.04
CA GLY A 363 -1.08 1.51 -6.90
C GLY A 363 -0.27 1.56 -8.22
N PRO A 364 0.88 2.25 -8.25
CA PRO A 364 1.70 2.42 -9.45
C PRO A 364 2.09 1.10 -10.13
N GLN A 365 2.39 0.05 -9.35
CA GLN A 365 2.70 -1.28 -9.88
C GLN A 365 1.49 -1.94 -10.55
N THR A 366 0.30 -1.78 -9.96
CA THR A 366 -0.96 -2.28 -10.53
C THR A 366 -1.34 -1.51 -11.79
N LEU A 367 -1.16 -0.19 -11.81
CA LEU A 367 -1.37 0.65 -12.99
C LEU A 367 -0.41 0.31 -14.12
N GLU A 368 0.87 0.10 -13.81
CA GLU A 368 1.87 -0.29 -14.80
C GLU A 368 1.56 -1.67 -15.38
N ALA A 369 1.18 -2.63 -14.53
CA ALA A 369 0.72 -3.94 -14.98
C ALA A 369 -0.50 -3.81 -15.90
N LEU A 370 -1.54 -3.07 -15.48
CA LEU A 370 -2.75 -2.84 -16.30
C LEU A 370 -2.44 -2.15 -17.63
N ALA A 371 -1.49 -1.20 -17.64
CA ALA A 371 -1.05 -0.54 -18.86
C ALA A 371 -0.32 -1.49 -19.82
N ARG A 372 0.53 -2.38 -19.31
CA ARG A 372 1.20 -3.42 -20.10
C ARG A 372 0.19 -4.41 -20.69
N SER A 373 -0.81 -4.80 -19.90
CA SER A 373 -1.89 -5.67 -20.34
C SER A 373 -2.75 -5.04 -21.43
N GLN A 374 -2.97 -3.73 -21.40
CA GLN A 374 -3.69 -3.00 -22.45
C GLN A 374 -2.92 -2.89 -23.77
N GLN A 375 -1.59 -2.97 -23.73
CA GLN A 375 -0.74 -2.96 -24.93
C GLN A 375 -0.69 -4.31 -25.63
N THR A 376 -1.05 -5.40 -24.96
CA THR A 376 -0.99 -6.75 -25.49
C THR A 376 -2.39 -7.22 -25.88
N PRO A 377 -2.70 -7.39 -27.19
CA PRO A 377 -4.00 -7.92 -27.58
C PRO A 377 -4.19 -9.32 -27.00
N LEU A 378 -5.35 -9.60 -26.39
CA LEU A 378 -5.66 -10.93 -25.85
C LEU A 378 -5.83 -11.95 -26.98
N LEU A 379 -5.68 -13.24 -26.67
CA LEU A 379 -5.99 -14.33 -27.61
C LEU A 379 -7.42 -14.25 -28.20
N SER A 380 -8.36 -13.69 -27.46
CA SER A 380 -9.74 -13.44 -27.90
C SER A 380 -9.89 -12.23 -28.83
N ASP A 381 -8.89 -11.35 -28.92
CA ASP A 381 -8.89 -10.19 -29.81
C ASP A 381 -8.47 -10.61 -31.23
N ALA A 382 -9.23 -10.18 -32.24
CA ALA A 382 -8.96 -10.49 -33.64
C ALA A 382 -7.60 -9.99 -34.14
N ARG A 383 -6.99 -9.02 -33.45
CA ARG A 383 -5.66 -8.48 -33.76
C ARG A 383 -4.53 -9.39 -33.27
N HIS A 384 -4.80 -10.36 -32.41
CA HIS A 384 -3.77 -11.26 -31.91
C HIS A 384 -3.34 -12.27 -32.98
N PRO A 385 -2.04 -12.51 -33.21
CA PRO A 385 -1.55 -13.43 -34.25
C PRO A 385 -2.12 -14.85 -34.15
N ASP A 386 -2.27 -15.36 -32.93
CA ASP A 386 -2.82 -16.70 -32.66
C ASP A 386 -4.35 -16.72 -32.47
N HIS A 387 -5.06 -15.64 -32.80
CA HIS A 387 -6.52 -15.58 -32.66
C HIS A 387 -7.23 -16.71 -33.43
N GLY A 388 -6.71 -17.11 -34.60
CA GLY A 388 -7.26 -18.23 -35.36
C GLY A 388 -7.20 -19.56 -34.60
N MET A 389 -6.12 -19.82 -33.87
CA MET A 389 -5.97 -21.02 -33.05
C MET A 389 -6.85 -20.95 -31.80
N PHE A 390 -7.04 -19.76 -31.23
CA PHE A 390 -8.03 -19.53 -30.17
C PHE A 390 -9.46 -19.84 -30.65
N GLN A 391 -9.87 -19.36 -31.82
CA GLN A 391 -11.19 -19.68 -32.40
C GLN A 391 -11.38 -21.19 -32.63
N GLN A 392 -10.34 -21.90 -33.05
CA GLN A 392 -10.36 -23.35 -33.18
C GLN A 392 -10.62 -24.06 -31.84
N ALA A 393 -9.90 -23.63 -30.78
CA ALA A 393 -10.10 -24.16 -29.43
C ALA A 393 -11.52 -23.89 -28.92
N VAL A 394 -12.02 -22.65 -29.06
CA VAL A 394 -13.39 -22.26 -28.70
C VAL A 394 -14.41 -23.15 -29.41
N LYS A 395 -14.28 -23.30 -30.73
CA LYS A 395 -15.19 -24.15 -31.54
C LYS A 395 -15.15 -25.62 -31.11
N GLY A 396 -13.99 -26.13 -30.68
CA GLY A 396 -13.87 -27.48 -30.14
C GLY A 396 -14.60 -27.64 -28.82
N LEU A 397 -14.41 -26.70 -27.89
CA LEU A 397 -15.02 -26.71 -26.57
C LEU A 397 -16.54 -26.48 -26.60
N GLU A 398 -17.05 -25.68 -27.55
CA GLU A 398 -18.48 -25.44 -27.75
C GLU A 398 -19.26 -26.70 -28.17
N GLN A 399 -18.59 -27.76 -28.63
CA GLN A 399 -19.23 -29.03 -28.97
C GLN A 399 -19.57 -29.87 -27.74
N PHE A 400 -19.08 -29.47 -26.56
CA PHE A 400 -19.35 -30.20 -25.34
C PHE A 400 -20.76 -29.86 -24.84
N ASP A 401 -21.24 -30.62 -23.85
CA ASP A 401 -22.50 -30.27 -23.20
C ASP A 401 -22.45 -28.84 -22.64
N LYS A 402 -23.58 -28.13 -22.70
CA LYS A 402 -23.65 -26.72 -22.23
C LYS A 402 -23.31 -26.56 -20.75
N SER A 403 -23.40 -27.63 -19.96
CA SER A 403 -23.01 -27.67 -18.54
C SER A 403 -21.52 -27.99 -18.32
N ALA A 404 -20.75 -28.26 -19.38
CA ALA A 404 -19.32 -28.60 -19.27
C ALA A 404 -18.48 -27.45 -18.70
N PHE A 405 -18.95 -26.21 -18.87
CA PHE A 405 -18.36 -24.99 -18.31
C PHE A 405 -19.46 -24.20 -17.60
N GLY A 406 -19.15 -23.61 -16.45
CA GLY A 406 -20.09 -22.80 -15.67
C GLY A 406 -20.45 -21.48 -16.33
N SER A 407 -19.62 -21.00 -17.26
CA SER A 407 -19.85 -19.76 -17.98
C SER A 407 -19.12 -19.72 -19.34
N ARG A 408 -19.50 -18.76 -20.19
CA ARG A 408 -18.76 -18.45 -21.43
C ARG A 408 -17.29 -18.09 -21.13
N GLN A 409 -17.05 -17.39 -20.02
CA GLN A 409 -15.71 -17.00 -19.61
C GLN A 409 -14.84 -18.22 -19.30
N GLU A 410 -15.37 -19.20 -18.57
CA GLU A 410 -14.64 -20.45 -18.27
C GLU A 410 -14.27 -21.21 -19.54
N LEU A 411 -15.17 -21.22 -20.54
CA LEU A 411 -14.89 -21.81 -21.85
C LEU A 411 -13.77 -21.05 -22.57
N GLU A 412 -13.79 -19.72 -22.57
CA GLU A 412 -12.76 -18.89 -23.21
C GLU A 412 -11.40 -18.98 -22.50
N ASN A 413 -11.39 -19.04 -21.17
CA ASN A 413 -10.21 -19.32 -20.36
C ASN A 413 -9.61 -20.70 -20.74
N ALA A 414 -10.46 -21.73 -20.80
CA ALA A 414 -10.03 -23.06 -21.19
C ALA A 414 -9.52 -23.11 -22.64
N ALA A 415 -10.15 -22.39 -23.56
CA ALA A 415 -9.68 -22.25 -24.94
C ALA A 415 -8.30 -21.59 -25.00
N ALA A 416 -8.09 -20.51 -24.27
CA ALA A 416 -6.80 -19.81 -24.24
C ALA A 416 -5.68 -20.67 -23.64
N ALA A 417 -5.96 -21.39 -22.54
CA ALA A 417 -5.02 -22.37 -21.99
C ALA A 417 -4.72 -23.52 -22.96
N THR A 418 -5.74 -23.97 -23.70
CA THR A 418 -5.57 -24.98 -24.76
C THR A 418 -4.62 -24.50 -25.86
N VAL A 419 -4.71 -23.22 -26.28
CA VAL A 419 -3.77 -22.63 -27.26
C VAL A 419 -2.35 -22.63 -26.72
N PHE A 420 -2.15 -22.20 -25.47
CA PHE A 420 -0.83 -22.19 -24.84
C PHE A 420 -0.20 -23.59 -24.83
N GLU A 421 -0.90 -24.58 -24.27
CA GLU A 421 -0.40 -25.96 -24.16
C GLU A 421 -0.14 -26.60 -25.53
N ALA A 422 -1.01 -26.32 -26.50
CA ALA A 422 -0.83 -26.79 -27.86
C ALA A 422 0.44 -26.22 -28.49
N LYS A 423 0.68 -24.90 -28.38
CA LYS A 423 1.88 -24.25 -28.92
C LYS A 423 3.15 -24.71 -28.21
N ALA A 424 3.14 -24.81 -26.87
CA ALA A 424 4.24 -25.33 -26.08
C ALA A 424 4.61 -26.77 -26.45
N SER A 425 3.61 -27.55 -26.90
CA SER A 425 3.80 -28.93 -27.39
C SER A 425 4.09 -29.02 -28.89
N GLY A 426 4.25 -27.89 -29.59
CA GLY A 426 4.62 -27.83 -31.01
C GLY A 426 3.45 -27.99 -31.99
N LEU A 427 2.19 -27.94 -31.54
CA LEU A 427 1.04 -27.88 -32.44
C LEU A 427 0.97 -26.50 -33.10
N THR A 428 0.68 -26.49 -34.40
CA THR A 428 0.52 -25.25 -35.19
C THR A 428 -0.95 -24.87 -35.41
N ARG A 429 -1.87 -25.79 -35.09
CA ARG A 429 -3.33 -25.59 -35.14
C ARG A 429 -4.03 -26.60 -34.22
N ILE A 430 -5.30 -26.34 -33.93
CA ILE A 430 -6.17 -27.26 -33.19
C ILE A 430 -7.28 -27.69 -34.13
N ASP A 431 -7.29 -28.98 -34.50
CA ASP A 431 -8.33 -29.54 -35.37
C ASP A 431 -9.51 -30.07 -34.53
N SER A 432 -9.27 -30.49 -33.30
CA SER A 432 -10.32 -30.95 -32.36
C SER A 432 -9.91 -30.75 -30.90
N VAL A 433 -10.89 -30.56 -30.02
CA VAL A 433 -10.72 -30.63 -28.56
C VAL A 433 -11.61 -31.75 -28.04
N VAL A 434 -11.06 -32.65 -27.23
CA VAL A 434 -11.76 -33.88 -26.80
C VAL A 434 -11.66 -34.02 -25.28
N PRO A 435 -12.74 -34.36 -24.56
CA PRO A 435 -12.64 -34.61 -23.13
C PRO A 435 -11.93 -35.95 -22.89
N SER A 436 -11.15 -36.01 -21.81
CA SER A 436 -10.63 -37.27 -21.28
C SER A 436 -11.77 -38.20 -20.85
N THR A 437 -11.48 -39.50 -20.76
CA THR A 437 -12.47 -40.54 -20.41
C THR A 437 -13.10 -40.35 -19.03
N ASN A 438 -12.38 -39.74 -18.10
CA ASN A 438 -12.89 -39.40 -16.76
C ASN A 438 -13.50 -37.99 -16.68
N GLY A 439 -13.50 -37.23 -17.77
CA GLY A 439 -14.05 -35.88 -17.88
C GLY A 439 -13.26 -34.78 -17.16
N THR A 440 -12.11 -35.10 -16.56
CA THR A 440 -11.29 -34.16 -15.77
C THR A 440 -10.25 -33.41 -16.58
N GLY A 441 -9.73 -34.03 -17.64
CA GLY A 441 -8.82 -33.42 -18.61
C GLY A 441 -9.43 -33.15 -19.98
N LEU A 442 -8.74 -32.35 -20.77
CA LEU A 442 -8.99 -32.05 -22.18
C LEU A 442 -7.78 -32.50 -23.01
N PHE A 443 -8.02 -32.86 -24.27
CA PHE A 443 -7.00 -33.10 -25.27
C PHE A 443 -7.16 -32.12 -26.43
N ALA A 444 -6.13 -31.32 -26.71
CA ALA A 444 -6.03 -30.58 -27.96
C ALA A 444 -5.39 -31.49 -29.00
N VAL A 445 -6.01 -31.64 -30.18
CA VAL A 445 -5.59 -32.58 -31.20
C VAL A 445 -5.35 -31.86 -32.52
N GLN A 446 -4.21 -32.14 -33.15
CA GLN A 446 -3.87 -31.77 -34.52
C GLN A 446 -3.83 -33.04 -35.38
N GLY A 447 -4.60 -33.06 -36.47
CA GLY A 447 -4.80 -34.22 -37.32
C GLY A 447 -6.16 -34.89 -37.09
N ARG A 448 -6.49 -35.86 -37.95
CA ARG A 448 -7.72 -36.64 -37.79
C ARG A 448 -7.53 -37.68 -36.68
N MET A 449 -8.56 -37.91 -35.86
CA MET A 449 -8.48 -38.84 -34.72
C MET A 449 -8.26 -40.31 -35.13
N ASP A 450 -8.59 -40.68 -36.36
CA ASP A 450 -8.36 -42.00 -36.95
C ASP A 450 -6.97 -42.16 -37.58
N ASP A 451 -6.20 -41.07 -37.70
CA ASP A 451 -4.84 -41.08 -38.21
C ASP A 451 -3.83 -41.28 -37.07
N PRO A 452 -3.00 -42.34 -37.08
CA PRO A 452 -2.00 -42.56 -36.03
C PRO A 452 -0.92 -41.48 -35.96
N SER A 453 -0.79 -40.63 -36.98
CA SER A 453 0.15 -39.50 -36.99
C SER A 453 -0.39 -38.22 -36.30
N HIS A 454 -1.62 -38.25 -35.77
CA HIS A 454 -2.14 -37.11 -35.03
C HIS A 454 -1.25 -36.76 -33.84
N SER A 455 -1.11 -35.47 -33.58
CA SER A 455 -0.43 -34.94 -32.41
C SER A 455 -1.47 -34.50 -31.38
N ARG A 456 -1.20 -34.76 -30.10
CA ARG A 456 -2.10 -34.35 -29.03
C ARG A 456 -1.35 -33.85 -27.81
N VAL A 457 -1.96 -32.91 -27.11
CA VAL A 457 -1.53 -32.45 -25.78
C VAL A 457 -2.67 -32.62 -24.80
N HIS A 458 -2.34 -33.00 -23.56
CA HIS A 458 -3.29 -33.12 -22.46
C HIS A 458 -3.22 -31.89 -21.56
N LEU A 459 -4.36 -31.43 -21.07
CA LEU A 459 -4.47 -30.34 -20.10
C LEU A 459 -5.57 -30.63 -19.08
N ASP A 460 -5.40 -30.15 -17.85
CA ASP A 460 -6.43 -30.23 -16.81
C ASP A 460 -7.56 -29.24 -17.10
N LYS A 461 -8.81 -29.73 -17.16
CA LYS A 461 -9.97 -28.92 -17.54
C LYS A 461 -10.28 -27.84 -16.49
N ALA A 462 -10.19 -28.18 -15.20
CA ALA A 462 -10.55 -27.27 -14.12
C ALA A 462 -9.52 -26.14 -14.00
N GLN A 463 -8.24 -26.48 -14.08
CA GLN A 463 -7.16 -25.50 -14.12
C GLN A 463 -7.28 -24.60 -15.35
N ALA A 464 -7.55 -25.18 -16.53
CA ALA A 464 -7.72 -24.42 -17.76
C ALA A 464 -8.90 -23.44 -17.68
N ALA A 465 -10.04 -23.86 -17.12
CA ALA A 465 -11.22 -23.01 -16.95
C ALA A 465 -11.01 -21.85 -15.95
N GLN A 466 -10.18 -22.05 -14.93
CA GLN A 466 -9.90 -21.05 -13.89
C GLN A 466 -8.74 -20.11 -14.24
N GLN A 467 -7.92 -20.44 -15.24
CA GLN A 467 -6.80 -19.61 -15.66
C GLN A 467 -7.30 -18.41 -16.48
N PRO A 468 -7.04 -17.15 -16.07
CA PRO A 468 -7.43 -15.98 -16.85
C PRO A 468 -6.83 -16.01 -18.26
N ILE A 469 -7.63 -15.64 -19.27
CA ILE A 469 -7.20 -15.58 -20.68
C ILE A 469 -5.93 -14.75 -20.89
N GLU A 470 -5.76 -13.69 -20.11
CA GLU A 470 -4.57 -12.84 -20.13
C GLU A 470 -3.30 -13.61 -19.78
N LYS A 471 -3.34 -14.47 -18.75
CA LYS A 471 -2.19 -15.28 -18.35
C LYS A 471 -1.75 -16.19 -19.49
N SER A 472 -2.71 -16.89 -20.13
CA SER A 472 -2.42 -17.74 -21.29
C SER A 472 -1.90 -16.92 -22.48
N THR A 473 -2.41 -15.70 -22.69
CA THR A 473 -1.93 -14.79 -23.75
C THR A 473 -0.46 -14.43 -23.54
N VAL A 474 -0.08 -14.03 -22.32
CA VAL A 474 1.31 -13.71 -21.98
C VAL A 474 2.23 -14.91 -22.16
N GLN A 475 1.79 -16.10 -21.73
CA GLN A 475 2.55 -17.34 -21.89
C GLN A 475 2.80 -17.67 -23.37
N VAL A 476 1.79 -17.56 -24.24
CA VAL A 476 1.94 -17.76 -25.69
C VAL A 476 2.95 -16.79 -26.31
N GLN A 477 2.92 -15.52 -25.88
CA GLN A 477 3.83 -14.51 -26.38
C GLN A 477 5.29 -14.80 -25.96
N GLN A 478 5.50 -15.20 -24.70
CA GLN A 478 6.81 -15.56 -24.17
C GLN A 478 7.42 -16.75 -24.91
N ASP A 479 6.65 -17.83 -25.10
CA ASP A 479 7.09 -19.01 -25.86
C ASP A 479 7.45 -18.67 -27.30
N THR A 480 6.66 -17.80 -27.94
CA THR A 480 6.92 -17.36 -29.32
C THR A 480 8.23 -16.58 -29.43
N MET A 481 8.51 -15.71 -28.45
CA MET A 481 9.77 -14.95 -28.40
C MET A 481 10.97 -15.88 -28.14
N GLU A 482 10.85 -16.84 -27.23
CA GLU A 482 11.92 -17.79 -26.92
C GLU A 482 12.23 -18.71 -28.10
N ALA A 483 11.21 -19.27 -28.75
CA ALA A 483 11.37 -20.07 -29.96
C ALA A 483 12.07 -19.29 -31.08
N SER A 484 11.69 -18.03 -31.27
CA SER A 484 12.32 -17.14 -32.26
C SER A 484 13.79 -16.87 -31.95
N ARG A 485 14.12 -16.66 -30.67
CA ARG A 485 15.51 -16.44 -30.21
C ARG A 485 16.37 -17.68 -30.43
N LEU A 486 15.88 -18.86 -30.02
CA LEU A 486 16.59 -20.13 -30.21
C LEU A 486 16.83 -20.41 -31.70
N HIS A 487 15.86 -20.08 -32.56
CA HIS A 487 16.02 -20.21 -34.00
C HIS A 487 17.15 -19.31 -34.53
N GLN A 488 17.18 -18.02 -34.14
CA GLN A 488 18.25 -17.09 -34.53
C GLN A 488 19.63 -17.54 -34.02
N GLU A 489 19.73 -18.04 -32.79
CA GLU A 489 20.97 -18.58 -32.22
C GLU A 489 21.46 -19.79 -33.02
N ARG A 490 20.54 -20.68 -33.44
CA ARG A 490 20.85 -21.83 -34.30
C ARG A 490 21.33 -21.41 -35.67
N GLU A 491 20.68 -20.43 -36.30
CA GLU A 491 21.11 -19.89 -37.60
C GLU A 491 22.49 -19.23 -37.50
N GLN A 492 22.77 -18.48 -36.42
CA GLN A 492 24.08 -17.89 -36.19
C GLN A 492 25.17 -18.94 -35.96
N GLN A 493 24.86 -20.02 -35.22
CA GLN A 493 25.78 -21.15 -35.05
C GLN A 493 26.02 -21.87 -36.38
N GLN A 494 24.98 -22.11 -37.18
CA GLN A 494 25.12 -22.74 -38.51
C GLN A 494 25.91 -21.85 -39.47
N ARG A 495 25.72 -20.53 -39.44
CA ARG A 495 26.54 -19.58 -40.20
C ARG A 495 27.99 -19.56 -39.73
N ARG A 496 28.24 -19.62 -38.42
CA ARG A 496 29.60 -19.74 -37.87
C ARG A 496 30.30 -21.02 -38.31
N VAL A 497 29.58 -22.13 -38.38
CA VAL A 497 30.12 -23.42 -38.84
C VAL A 497 30.33 -23.46 -40.36
N MET A 498 29.60 -22.69 -41.15
CA MET A 498 29.84 -22.58 -42.60
C MET A 498 30.95 -21.58 -42.99
N VAL A 499 31.30 -20.64 -42.09
CA VAL A 499 32.35 -19.63 -42.32
C VAL A 499 33.70 -20.06 -41.75
N ALA A 500 33.71 -21.05 -40.85
CA ALA A 500 34.90 -21.76 -40.38
C ALA A 500 35.18 -22.98 -41.26
#